data_AF-A0A8J2NUC4-F1
#
_entry.id   AF-A0A8J2NUC4-F1
#
_cell.length_a   1.000
_cell.length_b   1.000
_cell.length_c   1.000
_cell.angle_alpha   90.00
_cell.angle_beta   90.00
_cell.angle_gamma   90.00
#
_symmetry.space_group_name_H-M   'P 1'
#
loop_
_entity.id
_entity.type
_entity.pdbx_description
1 polymer ?
#
loop_
_entity_poly.entity_id
_entity_poly.type
_entity_poly.pdbx_seq_one_letter_code
_entity_poly.pdbx_strand_id
1 'polypeptide(L)'
;MDSKILFVALIFSLTVDLASTQMNFLGLIHPNCKENGQACLINGDCCSGYCTDLTCGECKENGQICAFDSDCCSDYCGGFVCKDCKVKDELCATNVECCTGYCTDFTCGFCKKPGYGCVWNTDCCSGVCTWGFVCE
;
A
#
# COMPACT_ATOMS: atom_id res chain seq x y z
N MET A 1 46.38 9.75 28.46
CA MET A 1 45.26 9.58 27.51
C MET A 1 45.27 10.80 26.63
N ASP A 2 45.59 10.61 25.36
CA ASP A 2 45.95 11.70 24.42
C ASP A 2 44.72 12.55 24.09
N SER A 3 44.78 13.86 24.36
CA SER A 3 43.67 14.80 24.14
C SER A 3 43.18 14.83 22.70
N LYS A 4 44.01 14.38 21.74
CA LYS A 4 43.64 14.22 20.33
C LYS A 4 42.64 13.08 20.10
N ILE A 5 42.72 12.00 20.88
CA ILE A 5 41.81 10.85 20.77
C ILE A 5 40.41 11.22 21.29
N LEU A 6 40.34 12.00 22.38
CA LEU A 6 39.07 12.48 22.93
C LEU A 6 38.36 13.45 21.97
N PHE A 7 39.12 14.29 21.26
CA PHE A 7 38.59 15.22 20.27
C PHE A 7 38.06 14.51 19.02
N VAL A 8 38.76 13.47 18.54
CA VAL A 8 38.29 12.64 17.42
C VAL A 8 37.04 11.84 17.79
N ALA A 9 36.97 11.30 19.01
CA ALA A 9 35.79 10.58 19.50
C ALA A 9 34.56 11.49 19.62
N LEU A 10 34.73 12.71 20.14
CA LEU A 10 33.64 13.69 20.24
C LEU A 10 33.15 14.17 18.87
N ILE A 11 34.07 14.35 17.90
CA ILE A 11 33.69 14.69 16.52
C ILE A 11 32.95 13.53 15.86
N PHE A 12 33.39 12.28 16.05
CA PHE A 12 32.67 11.11 15.54
C PHE A 12 31.25 11.05 16.11
N SER A 13 31.08 11.12 17.43
CA SER A 13 29.77 11.11 18.10
C SER A 13 28.86 12.24 17.63
N LEU A 14 29.37 13.49 17.55
CA LEU A 14 28.59 14.64 17.08
C LEU A 14 28.21 14.55 15.59
N THR A 15 28.99 13.87 14.76
CA THR A 15 28.63 13.63 13.34
C THR A 15 27.62 12.50 13.15
N VAL A 16 27.56 11.52 14.06
CA VAL A 16 26.48 10.51 14.03
C VAL A 16 25.15 11.14 14.47
N ASP A 17 25.19 12.10 15.40
CA ASP A 17 24.00 12.81 15.87
C ASP A 17 23.47 13.81 14.83
N LEU A 18 24.34 14.49 14.06
CA LEU A 18 23.91 15.46 13.04
C LEU A 18 23.34 14.81 11.76
N ALA A 19 23.64 13.53 11.50
CA ALA A 19 23.00 12.76 10.43
C ALA A 19 21.57 12.32 10.77
N SER A 20 21.20 12.34 12.06
CA SER A 20 19.86 11.92 12.53
C SER A 20 18.82 13.06 12.50
N THR A 21 19.28 14.31 12.40
CA THR A 21 18.42 15.47 12.65
C THR A 21 18.60 16.56 11.59
N GLN A 22 18.25 16.28 10.33
CA GLN A 22 17.62 17.27 9.43
C GLN A 22 17.26 16.70 8.04
N MET A 23 15.98 16.84 7.66
CA MET A 23 15.45 17.05 6.28
C MET A 23 15.41 15.80 5.37
N ASN A 24 14.38 15.45 4.59
CA ASN A 24 13.27 16.23 4.04
C ASN A 24 12.23 15.36 3.27
N PHE A 25 10.95 15.75 3.36
CA PHE A 25 10.07 16.14 2.24
C PHE A 25 9.68 15.16 1.11
N LEU A 26 10.19 13.93 1.04
CA LEU A 26 9.81 12.95 -0.01
C LEU A 26 9.56 11.52 0.49
N GLY A 27 9.54 11.29 1.81
CA GLY A 27 9.11 10.01 2.40
C GLY A 27 10.02 8.80 2.17
N LEU A 28 11.25 8.97 1.69
CA LEU A 28 12.09 7.85 1.21
C LEU A 28 13.33 7.51 2.05
N ILE A 29 13.57 8.12 3.21
CA ILE A 29 14.62 7.64 4.12
C ILE A 29 14.22 7.95 5.57
N HIS A 30 13.83 6.92 6.34
CA HIS A 30 13.64 7.02 7.78
C HIS A 30 14.98 6.64 8.44
N PRO A 31 15.77 7.59 8.99
CA PRO A 31 17.11 7.31 9.52
C PRO A 31 17.13 6.39 10.77
N ASN A 32 15.97 5.87 11.18
CA ASN A 32 15.74 4.91 12.26
C ASN A 32 14.62 3.92 11.87
N CYS A 33 14.67 3.38 10.66
CA CYS A 33 13.80 2.27 10.30
C CYS A 33 14.20 1.00 11.08
N LYS A 34 13.23 0.10 11.29
CA LYS A 34 13.38 -1.17 11.98
C LYS A 34 13.76 -2.27 10.99
N GLU A 35 14.68 -3.13 11.40
CA GLU A 35 15.13 -4.30 10.67
C GLU A 35 14.06 -5.40 10.61
N ASN A 36 14.18 -6.31 9.65
CA ASN A 36 13.30 -7.46 9.53
C ASN A 36 13.28 -8.28 10.84
N GLY A 37 12.09 -8.71 11.27
CA GLY A 37 11.82 -9.42 12.52
C GLY A 37 11.46 -8.53 13.72
N GLN A 38 11.57 -7.20 13.60
CA GLN A 38 11.20 -6.27 14.67
C GLN A 38 9.72 -5.88 14.59
N ALA A 39 9.10 -5.61 15.74
CA ALA A 39 7.68 -5.22 15.78
C ALA A 39 7.44 -3.82 15.17
N CYS A 40 6.37 -3.69 14.42
CA CYS A 40 5.99 -2.47 13.72
C CYS A 40 4.48 -2.21 13.80
N LEU A 41 4.07 -0.96 13.53
CA LEU A 41 2.66 -0.58 13.46
C LEU A 41 2.25 -0.13 12.04
N ILE A 42 3.20 0.39 11.27
CA ILE A 42 2.98 0.90 9.92
C ILE A 42 4.16 0.54 9.02
N ASN A 43 3.94 0.44 7.71
CA ASN A 43 4.96 0.12 6.71
C ASN A 43 6.21 1.01 6.80
N GLY A 44 6.01 2.31 7.05
CA GLY A 44 7.11 3.27 7.21
C GLY A 44 7.99 3.09 8.44
N ASP A 45 7.62 2.19 9.37
CA ASP A 45 8.49 1.79 10.47
C ASP A 45 9.66 0.91 9.99
N CYS A 46 9.49 0.17 8.90
CA CYS A 46 10.39 -0.92 8.51
C CYS A 46 11.34 -0.48 7.40
N CYS A 47 12.60 -0.93 7.46
CA CYS A 47 13.59 -0.62 6.44
C CYS A 47 13.24 -1.24 5.08
N SER A 48 12.56 -2.39 5.10
CA SER A 48 11.99 -3.03 3.91
C SER A 48 10.81 -2.27 3.32
N GLY A 49 10.20 -1.35 4.07
CA GLY A 49 8.95 -0.69 3.73
C GLY A 49 7.69 -1.52 3.99
N TYR A 50 7.80 -2.71 4.59
CA TYR A 50 6.65 -3.58 4.85
C TYR A 50 6.55 -3.98 6.31
N CYS A 51 5.40 -3.66 6.90
CA CYS A 51 5.00 -4.08 8.22
C CYS A 51 3.86 -5.10 8.09
N THR A 52 4.21 -6.37 7.96
CA THR A 52 3.25 -7.45 7.75
C THR A 52 3.04 -8.21 9.06
N ASP A 53 1.79 -8.45 9.44
CA ASP A 53 1.44 -9.14 10.69
C ASP A 53 2.15 -8.53 11.93
N LEU A 54 2.20 -7.18 11.98
CA LEU A 54 2.86 -6.36 13.01
C LEU A 54 4.38 -6.59 13.15
N THR A 55 5.02 -7.15 12.13
CA THR A 55 6.46 -7.42 12.12
C THR A 55 7.08 -6.90 10.83
N CYS A 56 8.25 -6.26 10.94
CA CYS A 56 9.01 -5.86 9.78
C CYS A 56 9.48 -7.09 9.01
N GLY A 57 9.29 -7.08 7.71
CA GLY A 57 9.65 -8.19 6.85
C GLY A 57 9.51 -7.83 5.40
N GLU A 58 9.40 -8.84 4.56
CA GLU A 58 9.06 -8.66 3.16
C GLU A 58 7.53 -8.52 3.00
N CYS A 59 7.13 -8.01 1.85
CA CYS A 59 5.74 -8.11 1.40
C CYS A 59 5.34 -9.57 1.15
N LYS A 60 4.03 -9.81 1.08
CA LYS A 60 3.43 -11.11 0.76
C LYS A 60 3.35 -11.28 -0.75
N GLU A 61 3.86 -12.41 -1.22
CA GLU A 61 3.84 -12.82 -2.62
C GLU A 61 2.45 -13.25 -3.07
N ASN A 62 2.23 -13.24 -4.38
CA ASN A 62 0.97 -13.69 -4.98
C ASN A 62 0.63 -15.13 -4.52
N GLY A 63 -0.62 -15.34 -4.08
CA GLY A 63 -1.12 -16.59 -3.52
C GLY A 63 -1.10 -16.66 -1.98
N GLN A 64 -0.44 -15.73 -1.30
CA GLN A 64 -0.44 -15.66 0.17
C GLN A 64 -1.66 -14.91 0.73
N ILE A 65 -2.06 -15.24 1.95
CA ILE A 65 -3.21 -14.62 2.62
C ILE A 65 -2.84 -13.21 3.10
N CYS A 66 -3.69 -12.24 2.76
CA CYS A 66 -3.54 -10.84 3.13
C CYS A 66 -4.81 -10.31 3.80
N ALA A 67 -4.64 -9.27 4.62
CA ALA A 67 -5.74 -8.51 5.20
C ALA A 67 -5.91 -7.16 4.48
N PHE A 68 -4.81 -6.59 3.99
CA PHE A 68 -4.77 -5.29 3.33
C PHE A 68 -3.96 -5.35 2.04
N ASP A 69 -4.27 -4.45 1.10
CA ASP A 69 -3.53 -4.32 -0.17
C ASP A 69 -2.03 -4.10 0.05
N SER A 70 -1.68 -3.30 1.06
CA SER A 70 -0.30 -3.00 1.45
C SER A 70 0.47 -4.18 2.04
N ASP A 71 -0.20 -5.30 2.31
CA ASP A 71 0.48 -6.53 2.71
C ASP A 71 1.16 -7.19 1.51
N CYS A 72 0.66 -6.95 0.29
CA CYS A 72 1.04 -7.66 -0.92
C CYS A 72 2.11 -6.93 -1.72
N CYS A 73 3.05 -7.67 -2.31
CA CYS A 73 4.06 -7.08 -3.21
C CYS A 73 3.43 -6.48 -4.48
N SER A 74 2.23 -6.93 -4.85
CA SER A 74 1.43 -6.39 -5.96
C SER A 74 0.63 -5.14 -5.60
N ASP A 75 0.66 -4.70 -4.33
CA ASP A 75 -0.24 -3.70 -3.75
C ASP A 75 -1.74 -4.04 -3.93
N TYR A 76 -2.08 -5.33 -4.05
CA TYR A 76 -3.47 -5.75 -4.22
C TYR A 76 -3.82 -7.06 -3.49
N CYS A 77 -4.76 -6.94 -2.56
CA CYS A 77 -5.32 -8.01 -1.75
C CYS A 77 -6.75 -8.36 -2.19
N GLY A 78 -6.87 -9.01 -3.35
CA GLY A 78 -8.19 -9.38 -3.87
C GLY A 78 -8.76 -10.64 -3.22
N GLY A 79 -9.85 -10.52 -2.47
CA GLY A 79 -10.50 -11.68 -1.84
C GLY A 79 -9.60 -12.38 -0.81
N PHE A 80 -8.89 -11.60 0.00
CA PHE A 80 -7.99 -12.04 1.07
C PHE A 80 -6.74 -12.79 0.60
N VAL A 81 -6.40 -12.72 -0.69
CA VAL A 81 -5.22 -13.35 -1.27
C VAL A 81 -4.48 -12.34 -2.15
N CYS A 82 -3.17 -12.22 -1.95
CA CYS A 82 -2.31 -11.41 -2.79
C CYS A 82 -2.35 -11.92 -4.22
N LYS A 83 -2.55 -11.02 -5.18
CA LYS A 83 -2.50 -11.33 -6.61
C LYS A 83 -2.30 -10.05 -7.39
N ASP A 84 -1.94 -10.19 -8.66
CA ASP A 84 -2.04 -9.09 -9.59
C ASP A 84 -3.51 -8.77 -9.86
N CYS A 85 -3.79 -7.50 -10.09
CA CYS A 85 -5.09 -7.02 -10.54
C CYS A 85 -4.99 -6.52 -11.98
N LYS A 86 -6.13 -6.58 -12.67
CA LYS A 86 -6.30 -6.05 -14.01
C LYS A 86 -6.45 -4.54 -13.96
N VAL A 87 -5.72 -3.86 -14.83
CA VAL A 87 -5.72 -2.40 -14.91
C VAL A 87 -6.94 -1.91 -15.68
N LYS A 88 -7.15 -0.60 -15.69
CA LYS A 88 -8.26 0.03 -16.41
C LYS A 88 -8.29 -0.41 -17.88
N ASP A 89 -9.50 -0.60 -18.40
CA ASP A 89 -9.87 -0.99 -19.76
C ASP A 89 -9.54 -2.46 -20.13
N GLU A 90 -8.95 -3.24 -19.23
CA GLU A 90 -8.78 -4.69 -19.41
C GLU A 90 -10.09 -5.46 -19.19
N LEU A 91 -10.26 -6.58 -19.89
CA LEU A 91 -11.44 -7.43 -19.78
C LEU A 91 -11.50 -8.12 -18.42
N CYS A 92 -12.66 -8.10 -17.78
CA CYS A 92 -12.90 -8.72 -16.48
C CYS A 92 -14.23 -9.48 -16.49
N ALA A 93 -14.34 -10.48 -15.61
CA ALA A 93 -15.62 -11.15 -15.35
C ALA A 93 -16.23 -10.70 -14.01
N THR A 94 -15.41 -10.30 -13.05
CA THR A 94 -15.82 -9.94 -11.69
C THR A 94 -15.06 -8.73 -11.16
N ASN A 95 -15.66 -8.02 -10.20
CA ASN A 95 -15.08 -6.83 -9.56
C ASN A 95 -13.70 -7.07 -8.90
N VAL A 96 -13.50 -8.27 -8.32
CA VAL A 96 -12.26 -8.65 -7.61
C VAL A 96 -11.07 -8.89 -8.57
N GLU A 97 -11.29 -8.84 -9.87
CA GLU A 97 -10.20 -8.88 -10.84
C GLU A 97 -9.60 -7.50 -11.07
N CYS A 98 -10.33 -6.41 -10.83
CA CYS A 98 -9.92 -5.07 -11.20
C CYS A 98 -9.25 -4.32 -10.05
N CYS A 99 -8.14 -3.63 -10.33
CA CYS A 99 -7.46 -2.79 -9.34
C CYS A 99 -8.35 -1.68 -8.80
N THR A 100 -9.32 -1.24 -9.61
CA THR A 100 -10.31 -0.23 -9.25
C THR A 100 -11.44 -0.77 -8.39
N GLY A 101 -11.58 -2.10 -8.26
CA GLY A 101 -12.70 -2.77 -7.61
C GLY A 101 -13.98 -2.81 -8.45
N TYR A 102 -13.96 -2.34 -9.70
CA TYR A 102 -15.15 -2.29 -10.56
C TYR A 102 -14.89 -2.92 -11.92
N CYS A 103 -15.61 -4.00 -12.18
CA CYS A 103 -15.75 -4.61 -13.48
C CYS A 103 -17.09 -4.17 -14.08
N THR A 104 -17.07 -3.16 -14.94
CA THR A 104 -18.28 -2.57 -15.50
C THR A 104 -18.28 -2.76 -17.00
N ASP A 105 -19.40 -3.24 -17.55
CA ASP A 105 -19.53 -3.57 -18.97
C ASP A 105 -18.40 -4.51 -19.46
N PHE A 106 -18.03 -5.48 -18.61
CA PHE A 106 -16.94 -6.46 -18.82
C PHE A 106 -15.53 -5.88 -18.93
N THR A 107 -15.34 -4.62 -18.53
CA THR A 107 -14.04 -3.96 -18.50
C THR A 107 -13.74 -3.36 -17.14
N CYS A 108 -12.47 -3.43 -16.72
CA CYS A 108 -12.03 -2.79 -15.50
C CYS A 108 -12.13 -1.28 -15.66
N GLY A 109 -12.90 -0.64 -14.78
CA GLY A 109 -13.23 0.76 -14.91
C GLY A 109 -13.51 1.37 -13.56
N PHE A 110 -14.35 2.39 -13.54
CA PHE A 110 -14.86 2.94 -12.29
C PHE A 110 -16.36 2.67 -12.23
N CYS A 111 -16.89 2.69 -11.01
CA CYS A 111 -18.33 2.72 -10.84
C CYS A 111 -18.97 3.89 -11.62
N LYS A 112 -20.20 3.68 -12.05
CA LYS A 112 -21.03 4.64 -12.77
C LYS A 112 -21.60 5.67 -11.80
N LYS A 113 -21.55 6.94 -12.24
CA LYS A 113 -22.09 8.08 -11.50
C LYS A 113 -23.64 8.08 -11.54
N PRO A 114 -24.30 8.85 -10.65
CA PRO A 114 -25.73 9.09 -10.74
C PRO A 114 -26.18 9.48 -12.17
N GLY A 115 -27.31 8.92 -12.61
CA GLY A 115 -27.89 9.18 -13.93
C GLY A 115 -27.37 8.30 -15.07
N TYR A 116 -26.35 7.46 -14.85
CA TYR A 116 -25.85 6.51 -15.86
C TYR A 116 -26.62 5.19 -15.81
N GLY A 117 -26.68 4.50 -16.95
CA GLY A 117 -27.37 3.22 -17.08
C GLY A 117 -26.65 2.07 -16.36
N CYS A 118 -27.39 1.26 -15.62
CA CYS A 118 -26.87 0.12 -14.84
C CYS A 118 -27.71 -1.13 -15.04
N VAL A 119 -27.10 -2.29 -14.82
CA VAL A 119 -27.77 -3.60 -14.79
C VAL A 119 -27.75 -4.15 -13.36
N TRP A 120 -26.69 -3.90 -12.62
CA TRP A 120 -26.51 -4.34 -11.24
C TRP A 120 -26.24 -3.16 -10.30
N ASN A 121 -26.61 -3.32 -9.03
CA ASN A 121 -26.29 -2.37 -7.97
C ASN A 121 -24.79 -2.04 -7.90
N THR A 122 -23.94 -3.04 -8.15
CA THR A 122 -22.48 -2.92 -8.13
C THR A 122 -21.92 -2.10 -9.30
N ASP A 123 -22.72 -1.80 -10.31
CA ASP A 123 -22.30 -0.90 -11.38
C ASP A 123 -22.24 0.55 -10.89
N CYS A 124 -23.01 0.91 -9.86
CA CYS A 124 -23.18 2.28 -9.39
C CYS A 124 -22.29 2.59 -8.20
N CYS A 125 -21.74 3.81 -8.16
CA CYS A 125 -20.91 4.23 -7.02
C CYS A 125 -21.70 4.31 -5.71
N SER A 126 -23.00 4.57 -5.80
CA SER A 126 -23.94 4.54 -4.67
C SER A 126 -24.29 3.12 -4.21
N GLY A 127 -23.96 2.09 -4.99
CA GLY A 127 -24.43 0.72 -4.76
C GLY A 127 -25.91 0.52 -5.06
N VAL A 128 -26.57 1.49 -5.73
CA VAL A 128 -28.01 1.45 -6.01
C VAL A 128 -28.25 1.64 -7.50
N CYS A 129 -28.71 0.57 -8.14
CA CYS A 129 -29.30 0.61 -9.46
C CYS A 129 -30.82 0.61 -9.31
N THR A 130 -31.45 1.72 -9.66
CA THR A 130 -32.90 1.89 -9.50
C THR A 130 -33.67 0.99 -10.47
N TRP A 131 -34.98 0.81 -10.22
CA TRP A 131 -35.89 0.10 -11.14
C TRP A 131 -35.91 0.66 -12.57
N GLY A 132 -35.44 1.90 -12.77
CA GLY A 132 -35.28 2.51 -14.07
C GLY A 132 -34.01 2.10 -14.82
N PHE A 133 -33.20 1.17 -14.30
CA PHE A 133 -31.87 0.83 -14.80
C PHE A 133 -30.92 2.03 -14.81
N VAL A 134 -31.03 2.89 -13.80
CA VAL A 134 -30.23 4.12 -13.66
C VAL A 134 -29.63 4.18 -12.26
N CYS A 135 -28.36 4.57 -12.17
CA CYS A 135 -27.68 4.79 -10.90
C CYS A 135 -28.27 6.00 -10.16
N GLU A 136 -28.56 5.80 -8.87
CA GLU A 136 -28.96 6.86 -7.94
C GLU A 136 -27.76 7.69 -7.48
#